data_AF-A0A7C7RPW9-F1
#
_entry.id   AF-A0A7C7RPW9-F1
#
_cell.length_a   1.000
_cell.length_b   1.000
_cell.length_c   1.000
_cell.angle_alpha   90.00
_cell.angle_beta   90.00
_cell.angle_gamma   90.00
#
_symmetry.space_group_name_H-M   'P 1'
#
loop_
_entity.id
_entity.type
_entity.pdbx_description
1 polymer ?
#
loop_
_entity_poly.entity_id
_entity_poly.type
_entity_poly.pdbx_seq_one_letter_code
_entity_poly.pdbx_strand_id
1 'polypeptide(L)'
;MELVVFAPRSWGGREKAVIEAALRVAEPLGVNLRIEREDIRRIRVYVKRGEKWLIAYEDSDRSLSRGEIRVRIIHSIISSYTLGGVNERDLIKLKGVNMVAGGS
;
A
#
# COMPACT_ATOMS: atom_id res chain seq x y z
N MET A 1 5.64 13.42 3.63
CA MET A 1 4.57 12.47 3.27
C MET A 1 5.21 11.39 2.42
N GLU A 2 4.89 10.12 2.66
CA GLU A 2 5.56 8.98 2.04
C GLU A 2 4.52 7.96 1.57
N LEU A 3 4.80 7.29 0.45
CA LEU A 3 4.10 6.08 0.05
C LEU A 3 4.96 4.89 0.48
N VAL A 4 4.37 3.94 1.22
CA VAL A 4 5.06 2.75 1.70
C VAL A 4 4.39 1.51 1.14
N VAL A 5 5.13 0.71 0.38
CA VAL A 5 4.65 -0.56 -0.15
C VAL A 5 5.26 -1.70 0.66
N PHE A 6 4.42 -2.42 1.39
CA PHE A 6 4.79 -3.70 2.00
C PHE A 6 4.54 -4.80 0.98
N ALA A 7 5.60 -5.45 0.53
CA ALA A 7 5.54 -6.53 -0.43
C ALA A 7 6.14 -7.83 0.15
N PRO A 8 5.67 -9.01 -0.29
CA PRO A 8 6.31 -10.28 0.02
C PRO A 8 7.80 -10.28 -0.37
N ARG A 9 8.60 -11.17 0.23
CA ARG A 9 10.02 -11.35 -0.13
C ARG A 9 10.25 -11.95 -1.52
N SER A 10 9.31 -12.76 -2.01
CA SER A 10 9.33 -13.25 -3.39
C SER A 10 9.24 -12.08 -4.37
N TRP A 11 9.64 -12.27 -5.63
CA TRP A 11 9.40 -11.31 -6.71
C TRP A 11 8.35 -11.87 -7.68
N GLY A 12 7.11 -11.40 -7.52
CA GLY A 12 5.98 -11.77 -8.36
C GLY A 12 5.65 -10.72 -9.43
N GLY A 13 5.03 -11.15 -10.54
CA GLY A 13 4.50 -10.21 -11.55
C GLY A 13 3.44 -9.26 -11.00
N ARG A 14 2.66 -9.69 -9.98
CA ARG A 14 1.71 -8.82 -9.28
C ARG A 14 2.41 -7.75 -8.45
N GLU A 15 3.45 -8.12 -7.71
CA GLU A 15 4.22 -7.17 -6.90
C GLU A 15 4.86 -6.08 -7.76
N LYS A 16 5.42 -6.46 -8.91
CA LYS A 16 5.93 -5.49 -9.89
C LYS A 16 4.83 -4.53 -10.33
N ALA A 17 3.65 -5.04 -10.67
CA ALA A 17 2.51 -4.19 -11.06
C ALA A 17 2.07 -3.23 -9.94
N VAL A 18 2.06 -3.68 -8.67
CA VAL A 18 1.71 -2.83 -7.53
C VAL A 18 2.77 -1.74 -7.31
N ILE A 19 4.06 -2.11 -7.33
CA ILE A 19 5.18 -1.17 -7.15
C ILE A 19 5.21 -0.14 -8.28
N GLU A 20 5.07 -0.57 -9.53
CA GLU A 20 5.02 0.32 -10.70
C GLU A 20 3.84 1.28 -10.63
N ALA A 21 2.67 0.80 -10.20
CA ALA A 21 1.49 1.65 -10.01
C ALA A 21 1.72 2.68 -8.89
N ALA A 22 2.29 2.27 -7.77
CA ALA A 22 2.62 3.17 -6.67
C ALA A 22 3.66 4.22 -7.06
N LEU A 23 4.71 3.84 -7.82
CA LEU A 23 5.73 4.76 -8.32
C LEU A 23 5.14 5.82 -9.25
N ARG A 24 4.27 5.41 -10.19
CA ARG A 24 3.57 6.32 -11.11
C ARG A 24 2.69 7.34 -10.41
N VAL A 25 2.27 7.06 -9.17
CA VAL A 25 1.50 8.00 -8.35
C VAL A 25 2.43 8.84 -7.48
N ALA A 26 3.53 8.27 -6.98
CA ALA A 26 4.51 8.96 -6.16
C ALA A 26 5.19 10.12 -6.88
N GLU A 27 5.60 9.90 -8.14
CA GLU A 27 6.31 10.88 -8.99
C GLU A 27 5.53 12.19 -9.16
N PRO A 28 4.30 12.21 -9.69
CA PRO A 28 3.55 13.46 -9.90
C PRO A 28 3.12 14.13 -8.59
N LEU A 29 3.05 13.39 -7.48
CA LEU A 29 2.73 13.92 -6.17
C LEU A 29 3.96 14.46 -5.42
N GLY A 30 5.17 14.25 -5.93
CA GLY A 30 6.41 14.66 -5.27
C GLY A 30 6.64 13.98 -3.92
N VAL A 31 6.12 12.76 -3.73
CA VAL A 31 6.27 11.99 -2.47
C VAL A 31 7.28 10.86 -2.62
N ASN A 32 8.02 10.57 -1.55
CA ASN A 32 8.96 9.46 -1.54
C ASN A 32 8.20 8.12 -1.56
N LEU A 33 8.65 7.20 -2.41
CA LEU A 33 8.22 5.79 -2.37
C LEU A 33 9.24 4.96 -1.60
N ARG A 34 8.80 4.31 -0.52
CA ARG A 34 9.56 3.32 0.23
C ARG A 34 8.97 1.94 -0.01
N ILE A 35 9.84 0.97 -0.25
CA ILE A 35 9.45 -0.43 -0.42
C ILE A 35 10.00 -1.21 0.77
N GLU A 36 9.11 -1.87 1.50
CA GLU A 36 9.45 -2.73 2.63
C GLU A 36 9.12 -4.18 2.26
N ARG A 37 10.11 -5.05 2.41
CA ARG A 37 10.00 -6.46 2.06
C ARG A 37 9.84 -7.27 3.33
N GLU A 38 8.68 -7.91 3.48
CA GLU A 38 8.34 -8.65 4.68
C GLU A 38 7.88 -10.07 4.36
N ASP A 39 7.84 -10.92 5.38
CA ASP A 39 7.27 -12.27 5.28
C ASP A 39 5.74 -12.21 5.37
N ILE A 40 5.13 -11.62 4.34
CA ILE A 40 3.69 -11.38 4.24
C ILE A 40 3.11 -12.06 3.00
N ARG A 41 1.85 -12.49 3.10
CA ARG A 41 1.14 -13.18 2.00
C ARG A 41 0.45 -12.23 1.02
N ARG A 42 0.33 -10.95 1.37
CA ARG A 42 -0.42 -9.92 0.62
C ARG A 42 0.43 -8.67 0.45
N ILE A 43 0.21 -7.95 -0.65
CA ILE A 43 0.86 -6.66 -0.89
C ILE A 43 -0.04 -5.57 -0.32
N ARG A 44 0.53 -4.62 0.42
CA ARG A 44 -0.21 -3.48 0.98
C ARG A 44 0.50 -2.19 0.62
N VAL A 45 -0.28 -1.17 0.26
CA VAL A 45 0.23 0.19 0.02
C VAL A 45 -0.36 1.11 1.09
N TYR A 46 0.50 1.87 1.73
CA TYR A 46 0.14 2.85 2.74
C TYR A 46 0.54 4.25 2.31
N VAL A 47 -0.26 5.22 2.72
CA VAL A 47 0.08 6.64 2.70
C VAL A 47 0.44 7.05 4.11
N LYS A 48 1.68 7.49 4.31
CA LYS A 48 2.21 7.96 5.59
C LYS A 48 2.28 9.49 5.62
N ARG A 49 1.59 10.08 6.60
CA ARG A 49 1.52 11.53 6.85
C ARG A 49 2.00 11.83 8.27
N GLY A 50 3.29 12.13 8.44
CA GLY A 50 3.90 12.24 9.76
C GLY A 50 3.83 10.89 10.48
N GLU A 51 3.17 10.86 11.64
CA GLU A 51 2.94 9.62 12.41
C GLU A 51 1.68 8.83 11.96
N LYS A 52 0.84 9.41 11.11
CA LYS A 52 -0.40 8.76 10.65
C LYS A 52 -0.13 7.86 9.46
N TRP A 53 -0.66 6.64 9.52
CA TRP A 53 -0.63 5.67 8.44
C TRP A 53 -2.06 5.41 7.97
N LEU A 54 -2.27 5.42 6.66
CA LEU A 54 -3.55 5.12 6.03
C LEU A 54 -3.32 4.00 5.02
N ILE A 55 -4.12 2.93 5.08
CA ILE A 55 -4.13 1.90 4.05
C ILE A 55 -4.70 2.52 2.79
N ALA A 56 -3.88 2.62 1.75
CA ALA A 56 -4.33 3.05 0.44
C ALA A 56 -4.74 1.86 -0.42
N TYR A 57 -4.14 0.69 -0.27
CA TYR A 57 -4.51 -0.48 -1.07
C TYR A 57 -4.08 -1.78 -0.39
N GLU A 58 -4.90 -2.83 -0.51
CA GLU A 58 -4.53 -4.20 -0.15
C GLU A 58 -4.80 -5.13 -1.34
N ASP A 59 -3.77 -5.89 -1.75
CA ASP A 59 -3.90 -6.92 -2.78
C ASP A 59 -4.42 -8.24 -2.18
N SER A 60 -5.73 -8.27 -1.89
CA SER A 60 -6.41 -9.45 -1.33
C SER A 60 -7.12 -10.30 -2.39
N ASP A 61 -7.47 -9.72 -3.54
CA ASP A 61 -8.21 -10.38 -4.60
C ASP A 61 -7.30 -10.85 -5.75
N ARG A 62 -7.06 -12.17 -5.79
CA ARG A 62 -6.20 -12.80 -6.79
C ARG A 62 -6.84 -12.91 -8.18
N SER A 63 -8.15 -12.65 -8.31
CA SER A 63 -8.85 -12.69 -9.60
C SER A 63 -8.60 -11.44 -10.45
N LEU A 64 -8.16 -10.33 -9.83
CA LEU A 64 -7.91 -9.08 -10.53
C LEU A 64 -6.79 -9.19 -11.56
N SER A 65 -7.03 -8.66 -12.76
CA SER A 65 -6.01 -8.48 -13.79
C SER A 65 -5.01 -7.38 -13.40
N ARG A 66 -3.83 -7.36 -14.05
CA ARG A 66 -2.81 -6.32 -13.82
C ARG A 66 -3.34 -4.91 -14.10
N GLY A 67 -4.22 -4.76 -15.09
CA GLY A 67 -4.84 -3.48 -15.43
C GLY A 67 -5.75 -2.97 -14.32
N GLU A 68 -6.59 -3.84 -13.76
CA GLU A 68 -7.49 -3.51 -12.66
C GLU A 68 -6.74 -3.16 -11.37
N ILE A 69 -5.68 -3.93 -11.05
CA ILE A 69 -4.77 -3.62 -9.93
C ILE A 69 -4.23 -2.20 -10.06
N ARG A 70 -3.72 -1.85 -11.25
CA ARG A 70 -3.16 -0.52 -11.52
C ARG A 70 -4.20 0.58 -11.31
N VAL A 71 -5.39 0.45 -11.91
CA VAL A 71 -6.45 1.46 -11.81
C VAL A 71 -6.90 1.63 -10.36
N ARG A 72 -7.10 0.53 -9.63
CA ARG A 72 -7.51 0.55 -8.21
C ARG A 72 -6.49 1.22 -7.32
N ILE A 73 -5.20 0.92 -7.50
CA ILE A 73 -4.11 1.55 -6.72
C ILE A 73 -4.08 3.05 -6.95
N ILE A 74 -4.11 3.48 -8.22
CA ILE A 74 -4.06 4.91 -8.57
C ILE A 74 -5.24 5.64 -7.93
N HIS A 75 -6.46 5.14 -8.14
CA HIS A 75 -7.66 5.75 -7.57
C HIS A 75 -7.61 5.81 -6.05
N SER A 76 -7.19 4.71 -5.40
CA SER A 76 -7.23 4.61 -3.95
C SER A 76 -6.13 5.44 -3.27
N ILE A 77 -4.93 5.52 -3.87
CA ILE A 77 -3.88 6.43 -3.39
C ILE A 77 -4.31 7.89 -3.58
N ILE A 78 -4.82 8.27 -4.76
CA ILE A 78 -5.26 9.65 -5.01
C ILE A 78 -6.39 10.03 -4.05
N SER A 79 -7.39 9.17 -3.86
CA SER A 79 -8.47 9.37 -2.88
C SER A 79 -7.92 9.55 -1.46
N SER A 80 -7.00 8.67 -1.04
CA SER A 80 -6.32 8.77 0.25
C SER A 80 -5.43 10.01 0.36
N TYR A 81 -4.97 10.57 -0.76
CA TYR A 81 -4.16 11.79 -0.85
C TYR A 81 -5.01 13.06 -0.77
N THR A 82 -6.13 13.13 -1.49
CA THR A 82 -6.96 14.32 -1.60
C THR A 82 -7.94 14.48 -0.45
N LEU A 83 -8.53 13.38 0.05
CA LEU A 83 -9.68 13.49 0.96
C LEU A 83 -9.33 13.78 2.42
N GLY A 84 -8.07 13.69 2.85
CA GLY A 84 -7.68 14.00 4.23
C GLY A 84 -8.38 13.22 5.36
N GLY A 85 -9.34 12.33 5.08
CA GLY A 85 -10.11 11.62 6.10
C GLY A 85 -11.49 11.14 5.67
N VAL A 86 -11.61 10.16 4.77
CA VAL A 86 -12.83 9.32 4.69
C VAL A 86 -12.47 7.85 4.49
N ASN A 87 -11.94 7.26 5.56
CA ASN A 87 -12.30 5.94 6.06
C ASN A 87 -11.53 5.75 7.38
N GLU A 88 -12.15 6.16 8.48
CA GLU A 88 -11.68 5.94 9.86
C GLU A 88 -11.55 4.46 10.26
N ARG A 89 -11.64 3.51 9.31
CA ARG A 89 -11.54 2.08 9.59
C ARG A 89 -10.10 1.53 9.61
N ASP A 90 -9.09 2.28 9.14
CA ASP A 90 -7.73 1.73 8.93
C ASP A 90 -6.58 2.52 9.60
N LEU A 91 -6.86 3.22 10.70
CA LEU A 91 -5.83 3.91 11.50
C LEU A 91 -5.04 2.90 12.35
N ILE A 92 -4.06 2.21 11.75
CA ILE A 92 -3.13 1.39 12.51
C ILE A 92 -2.11 2.29 13.20
N LYS A 93 -2.20 2.42 14.53
CA LYS A 93 -1.11 2.94 15.36
C LYS A 93 0.03 1.91 15.37
N LEU A 94 0.97 2.02 14.43
CA LEU A 94 2.23 1.28 14.46
C LEU A 94 3.18 1.90 15.50
N LYS A 95 2.86 1.75 16.79
CA LYS A 95 3.84 1.91 17.88
C LYS A 95 4.30 0.53 18.30
N GLY A 96 5.43 0.09 17.71
CA GLY A 96 6.26 -1.02 18.17
C GLY A 96 5.57 -2.38 18.30
N VAL A 97 5.46 -3.17 17.22
CA VAL A 97 5.01 -4.56 17.33
C VAL A 97 5.77 -5.47 16.37
N ASN A 98 6.49 -6.43 16.95
CA ASN A 98 6.92 -7.68 16.33
C ASN A 98 5.73 -8.32 15.62
N MET A 99 5.80 -8.49 14.29
CA MET A 99 4.74 -9.16 13.54
C MET A 99 4.72 -10.66 13.85
N VAL A 100 3.90 -11.04 14.82
CA VAL A 100 3.28 -12.36 14.92
C VAL A 100 1.77 -12.17 14.94
N ALA A 101 1.12 -12.63 13.87
CA ALA A 101 -0.28 -13.07 13.87
C ALA A 101 -0.33 -14.12 12.73
N GLY A 102 -0.33 -15.43 12.99
CA GLY A 102 -1.27 -16.11 13.90
C GLY A 102 -2.66 -15.94 13.29
N GLY A 103 -3.14 -16.83 12.44
CA GLY A 103 -3.55 -18.18 12.82
C GLY A 103 -5.08 -18.20 12.80
N SER A 104 -5.65 -18.79 11.77
CA SER A 104 -7.02 -19.33 11.71
C SER A 104 -7.04 -20.35 10.59
#